data_AF-A0A520I176-F1
#
_entry.id   AF-A0A520I176-F1
#
_cell.length_a   1.000
_cell.length_b   1.000
_cell.length_c   1.000
_cell.angle_alpha   90.00
_cell.angle_beta   90.00
_cell.angle_gamma   90.00
#
_symmetry.space_group_name_H-M   'P 1'
#
loop_
_entity.id
_entity.type
_entity.pdbx_description
1 polymer ?
#
loop_
_entity_poly.entity_id
_entity_poly.type
_entity_poly.pdbx_seq_one_letter_code
_entity_poly.pdbx_strand_id
1 'polypeptide(L)'
;AACDADLAPRQRAMPDYAGALNYAYHLDAGKFAALLARHGVAKLGVRHVRDHVVAVAQAEDGDVVAVETRDHGAIAGDLFVDCTGHAALLIGGTFGVPFVDRSGELFNDRALAVQVPAAPGSAIASQTTATAHAAGWIWDIGLPTRRGVGCVYASAYMTDDEARATLADYLARTAPGADLDALAPRRLTFRSGHRERFWVRNCVAIGLSAGFLEPLEASAIVLVELSLEALLAGFPATRDAMDVHARRFDQLFRYRWDRIVEFLKLHYVLSERIEPYWRAHRDPATIPPRLADQLRVWRDQPPSTLDLPHADEIFPAASYQYVLYGMGAAPPPARPAPGAAVAAVAQVDQRARALVAGLPTNRAYLDALARDHASLEATA
;
A
#
# COMPACT_ATOMS: atom_id res chain seq x y z
N ALA A 1 -18.64 12.96 3.71
CA ALA A 1 -19.81 13.29 2.86
C ALA A 1 -19.85 12.45 1.58
N ALA A 2 -18.98 12.69 0.58
CA ALA A 2 -19.02 11.91 -0.66
C ALA A 2 -18.69 10.42 -0.45
N CYS A 3 -17.68 10.12 0.39
CA CYS A 3 -17.35 8.73 0.76
C CYS A 3 -18.49 8.05 1.53
N ASP A 4 -19.09 8.73 2.51
CA ASP A 4 -20.21 8.18 3.31
C ASP A 4 -21.46 7.87 2.47
N ALA A 5 -21.58 8.49 1.29
CA ALA A 5 -22.67 8.29 0.34
C ALA A 5 -22.28 7.39 -0.85
N ASP A 6 -21.11 6.73 -0.80
CA ASP A 6 -20.62 5.82 -1.84
C ASP A 6 -20.59 6.45 -3.24
N LEU A 7 -20.21 7.74 -3.31
CA LEU A 7 -20.18 8.49 -4.55
C LEU A 7 -18.83 8.33 -5.28
N ALA A 8 -18.91 8.22 -6.60
CA ALA A 8 -17.75 8.21 -7.47
C ALA A 8 -17.02 9.56 -7.41
N PRO A 9 -15.69 9.60 -7.41
CA PRO A 9 -14.92 10.84 -7.31
C PRO A 9 -15.00 11.70 -8.59
N ARG A 10 -15.66 11.20 -9.64
CA ARG A 10 -15.72 11.83 -10.96
C ARG A 10 -17.06 11.59 -11.66
N GLN A 11 -17.36 12.46 -12.61
CA GLN A 11 -18.46 12.30 -13.56
C GLN A 11 -17.95 11.73 -14.87
N ARG A 12 -18.83 11.08 -15.65
CA ARG A 12 -18.51 10.43 -16.92
C ARG A 12 -17.95 11.39 -17.98
N ALA A 13 -18.38 12.65 -17.98
CA ALA A 13 -17.92 13.66 -18.94
C ALA A 13 -16.55 14.27 -18.59
N MET A 14 -15.96 13.93 -17.44
CA MET A 14 -14.64 14.44 -17.06
C MET A 14 -13.53 13.76 -17.86
N PRO A 15 -12.46 14.50 -18.24
CA PRO A 15 -11.29 13.92 -18.91
C PRO A 15 -10.70 12.71 -18.18
N ASP A 16 -9.94 11.91 -18.92
CA ASP A 16 -9.24 10.76 -18.34
C ASP A 16 -8.36 11.20 -17.16
N TYR A 17 -8.39 10.38 -16.11
CA TYR A 17 -7.70 10.58 -14.83
C TYR A 17 -8.11 11.84 -14.03
N ALA A 18 -8.92 12.76 -14.56
CA ALA A 18 -9.46 13.89 -13.82
C ALA A 18 -10.57 13.47 -12.83
N GLY A 19 -10.75 14.24 -11.76
CA GLY A 19 -11.80 14.00 -10.76
C GLY A 19 -12.22 15.27 -10.03
N ALA A 20 -13.43 15.27 -9.47
CA ALA A 20 -13.93 16.33 -8.60
C ALA A 20 -13.30 16.29 -7.19
N LEU A 21 -12.81 15.10 -6.81
CA LEU A 21 -12.05 14.80 -5.61
C LEU A 21 -10.77 14.05 -6.02
N ASN A 22 -9.74 14.12 -5.19
CA ASN A 22 -8.58 13.23 -5.34
C ASN A 22 -9.01 11.79 -5.05
N TYR A 23 -8.45 10.83 -5.77
CA TYR A 23 -8.83 9.42 -5.66
C TYR A 23 -7.70 8.48 -6.08
N ALA A 24 -7.80 7.24 -5.61
CA ALA A 24 -6.99 6.12 -6.04
C ALA A 24 -7.92 4.98 -6.48
N TYR A 25 -7.38 3.77 -6.66
CA TYR A 25 -8.12 2.64 -7.22
C TYR A 25 -8.10 1.42 -6.31
N HIS A 26 -9.25 0.78 -6.18
CA HIS A 26 -9.32 -0.65 -5.91
C HIS A 26 -9.19 -1.39 -7.23
N LEU A 27 -8.27 -2.34 -7.32
CA LEU A 27 -8.05 -3.12 -8.53
C LEU A 27 -7.72 -4.58 -8.24
N ASP A 28 -7.89 -5.41 -9.26
CA ASP A 28 -7.36 -6.77 -9.27
C ASP A 28 -5.90 -6.71 -9.76
N ALA A 29 -4.95 -6.92 -8.84
CA ALA A 29 -3.53 -6.83 -9.13
C ALA A 29 -3.07 -7.83 -10.20
N GLY A 30 -3.69 -9.01 -10.28
CA GLY A 30 -3.39 -10.01 -11.31
C GLY A 30 -3.83 -9.54 -12.69
N LYS A 31 -5.03 -8.97 -12.81
CA LYS A 31 -5.51 -8.36 -14.06
C LYS A 31 -4.67 -7.15 -14.45
N PHE A 32 -4.25 -6.33 -13.49
CA PHE A 32 -3.41 -5.17 -13.76
C PHE A 32 -2.01 -5.57 -14.25
N ALA A 33 -1.38 -6.56 -13.60
CA ALA A 33 -0.11 -7.13 -14.07
C ALA A 33 -0.22 -7.70 -15.48
N ALA A 34 -1.32 -8.42 -15.79
CA ALA A 34 -1.56 -8.94 -17.13
C ALA A 34 -1.77 -7.83 -18.17
N LEU A 35 -2.46 -6.74 -17.81
CA LEU A 35 -2.62 -5.56 -18.66
C LEU A 35 -1.26 -4.93 -18.97
N LEU A 36 -0.45 -4.65 -17.95
CA LEU A 36 0.88 -4.05 -18.09
C LEU A 36 1.82 -4.95 -18.89
N ALA A 37 1.80 -6.26 -18.67
CA ALA A 37 2.61 -7.22 -19.43
C ALA A 37 2.23 -7.20 -20.93
N ARG A 38 0.93 -7.21 -21.26
CA ARG A 38 0.48 -7.08 -22.65
C ARG A 38 0.89 -5.75 -23.26
N HIS A 39 0.70 -4.64 -22.53
CA HIS A 39 1.07 -3.31 -23.02
C HIS A 39 2.57 -3.20 -23.25
N GLY A 40 3.39 -3.65 -22.31
CA GLY A 40 4.85 -3.64 -22.42
C GLY A 40 5.36 -4.41 -23.64
N VAL A 41 4.84 -5.62 -23.88
CA VAL A 41 5.22 -6.43 -25.05
C VAL A 41 4.70 -5.82 -26.35
N ALA A 42 3.41 -5.46 -26.42
CA ALA A 42 2.77 -5.08 -27.67
C ALA A 42 3.03 -3.63 -28.10
N LYS A 43 3.37 -2.73 -27.17
CA LYS A 43 3.48 -1.29 -27.43
C LYS A 43 4.83 -0.68 -27.06
N LEU A 44 5.54 -1.24 -26.09
CA LEU A 44 6.79 -0.66 -25.56
C LEU A 44 8.04 -1.47 -25.90
N GLY A 45 7.90 -2.58 -26.63
CA GLY A 45 9.04 -3.38 -27.10
C GLY A 45 9.70 -4.26 -26.03
N VAL A 46 9.02 -4.55 -24.91
CA VAL A 46 9.56 -5.41 -23.86
C VAL A 46 9.65 -6.86 -24.36
N ARG A 47 10.85 -7.47 -24.28
CA ARG A 47 11.03 -8.91 -24.49
C ARG A 47 10.57 -9.68 -23.26
N HIS A 48 9.55 -10.50 -23.41
CA HIS A 48 9.03 -11.35 -22.33
C HIS A 48 9.53 -12.79 -22.49
N VAL A 49 10.37 -13.24 -21.56
CA VAL A 49 10.81 -14.64 -21.45
C VAL A 49 10.07 -15.28 -20.29
N ARG A 50 9.32 -16.37 -20.55
CA ARG A 50 8.64 -17.16 -19.51
C ARG A 50 9.48 -18.37 -19.18
N ASP A 51 10.28 -18.24 -18.13
CA ASP A 51 11.15 -19.32 -17.67
C ASP A 51 11.50 -19.13 -16.19
N HIS A 52 12.14 -20.13 -15.60
CA HIS A 52 12.70 -20.07 -14.26
C HIS A 52 14.16 -19.65 -14.33
N VAL A 53 14.52 -18.69 -13.48
CA VAL A 53 15.92 -18.38 -13.18
C VAL A 53 16.45 -19.49 -12.27
N VAL A 54 17.53 -20.15 -12.68
CA VAL A 54 18.15 -21.27 -11.96
C VAL A 54 19.50 -20.90 -11.34
N ALA A 55 20.18 -19.88 -11.88
CA ALA A 55 21.40 -19.34 -11.30
C ALA A 55 21.58 -17.86 -11.69
N VAL A 56 22.48 -17.17 -10.98
CA VAL A 56 22.89 -15.79 -11.26
C VAL A 56 24.39 -15.82 -11.49
N ALA A 57 24.82 -15.41 -12.68
CA ALA A 57 26.23 -15.34 -13.05
C ALA A 57 26.81 -13.98 -12.65
N GLN A 58 27.96 -13.98 -11.97
CA GLN A 58 28.66 -12.77 -11.55
C GLN A 58 30.04 -12.68 -12.21
N ALA A 59 30.47 -11.44 -12.50
CA ALA A 59 31.85 -11.14 -12.85
C ALA A 59 32.77 -11.20 -11.61
N GLU A 60 34.08 -11.16 -11.82
CA GLU A 60 35.08 -11.16 -10.74
C GLU A 60 34.93 -9.97 -9.79
N ASP A 61 34.48 -8.82 -10.32
CA ASP A 61 34.22 -7.63 -9.53
C ASP A 61 33.00 -7.78 -8.63
N GLY A 62 32.13 -8.77 -8.88
CA GLY A 62 30.90 -9.10 -8.15
C GLY A 62 29.61 -8.59 -8.77
N ASP A 63 29.66 -7.91 -9.92
CA ASP A 63 28.45 -7.50 -10.63
C ASP A 63 27.73 -8.68 -11.28
N VAL A 64 26.41 -8.60 -11.40
CA VAL A 64 25.64 -9.59 -12.16
C VAL A 64 25.90 -9.36 -13.65
N VAL A 65 26.26 -10.41 -14.39
CA VAL A 65 26.42 -10.33 -15.86
C VAL A 65 25.29 -11.01 -16.60
N ALA A 66 24.65 -12.02 -15.99
CA ALA A 66 23.50 -12.71 -16.55
C ALA A 66 22.66 -13.41 -15.48
N VAL A 67 21.39 -13.65 -15.80
CA VAL A 67 20.57 -14.68 -15.14
C VAL A 67 20.52 -15.92 -16.02
N GLU A 68 20.86 -17.07 -15.44
CA GLU A 68 20.77 -18.35 -16.13
C GLU A 68 19.33 -18.84 -16.04
N THR A 69 18.74 -19.12 -17.18
CA THR A 69 17.39 -19.70 -17.27
C THR A 69 17.47 -21.18 -17.56
N ARG A 70 16.43 -21.93 -17.17
CA ARG A 70 16.40 -23.37 -17.35
C ARG A 70 16.38 -23.79 -18.82
N ASP A 71 15.57 -23.11 -19.63
CA ASP A 71 15.22 -23.53 -20.99
C ASP A 71 15.67 -22.51 -22.06
N HIS A 72 16.06 -21.28 -21.68
CA HIS A 72 16.43 -20.21 -22.62
C HIS A 72 17.89 -19.73 -22.49
N GLY A 73 18.72 -20.44 -21.73
CA GLY A 73 20.14 -20.12 -21.50
C GLY A 73 20.36 -18.83 -20.70
N ALA A 74 21.55 -18.25 -20.84
CA ALA A 74 21.94 -17.02 -20.16
C ALA A 74 21.25 -15.80 -20.75
N ILE A 75 20.58 -15.00 -19.90
CA ILE A 75 20.07 -13.67 -20.26
C ILE A 75 21.00 -12.63 -19.65
N ALA A 76 21.87 -12.07 -20.49
CA ALA A 76 22.81 -11.03 -20.09
C ALA A 76 22.14 -9.66 -19.94
N GLY A 77 22.74 -8.79 -19.14
CA GLY A 77 22.30 -7.41 -18.94
C GLY A 77 23.27 -6.59 -18.11
N ASP A 78 23.11 -5.26 -18.15
CA ASP A 78 23.98 -4.33 -17.42
C ASP A 78 23.40 -3.89 -16.07
N LEU A 79 22.06 -3.93 -15.94
CA LEU A 79 21.31 -3.61 -14.73
C LEU A 79 20.19 -4.64 -14.54
N PHE A 80 20.07 -5.17 -13.33
CA PHE A 80 19.08 -6.16 -12.95
C PHE A 80 18.12 -5.57 -11.91
N VAL A 81 16.83 -5.70 -12.15
CA VAL A 81 15.78 -5.30 -11.19
C VAL A 81 15.24 -6.56 -10.54
N ASP A 82 15.53 -6.75 -9.25
CA ASP A 82 15.01 -7.87 -8.48
C ASP A 82 13.54 -7.61 -8.13
N CYS A 83 12.64 -8.23 -8.88
CA CYS A 83 11.19 -8.28 -8.62
C CYS A 83 10.73 -9.69 -8.20
N THR A 84 11.62 -10.51 -7.63
CA THR A 84 11.38 -11.96 -7.40
C THR A 84 10.51 -12.29 -6.19
N GLY A 85 9.81 -11.30 -5.64
CA GLY A 85 8.96 -11.51 -4.48
C GLY A 85 9.77 -11.63 -3.19
N HIS A 86 9.16 -12.25 -2.17
CA HIS A 86 9.82 -12.55 -0.89
C HIS A 86 11.07 -13.43 -1.02
N ALA A 87 11.22 -14.16 -2.13
CA ALA A 87 12.41 -14.97 -2.39
C ALA A 87 13.67 -14.12 -2.51
N ALA A 88 13.55 -12.87 -3.00
CA ALA A 88 14.64 -11.91 -3.11
C ALA A 88 15.91 -12.53 -3.70
N LEU A 89 15.76 -13.27 -4.81
CA LEU A 89 16.76 -14.20 -5.34
C LEU A 89 18.10 -13.50 -5.63
N LEU A 90 18.08 -12.24 -6.06
CA LEU A 90 19.30 -11.50 -6.37
C LEU A 90 19.76 -10.71 -5.15
N ILE A 91 18.93 -9.80 -4.62
CA ILE A 91 19.38 -8.89 -3.54
C ILE A 91 19.64 -9.63 -2.24
N GLY A 92 18.80 -10.60 -1.90
CA GLY A 92 18.90 -11.40 -0.68
C GLY A 92 19.70 -12.68 -0.90
N GLY A 93 19.48 -13.37 -2.03
CA GLY A 93 20.18 -14.61 -2.37
C GLY A 93 21.61 -14.36 -2.80
N THR A 94 21.82 -13.74 -3.97
CA THR A 94 23.16 -13.49 -4.55
C THR A 94 23.99 -12.52 -3.71
N PHE A 95 23.43 -11.38 -3.31
CA PHE A 95 24.18 -10.34 -2.60
C PHE A 95 24.15 -10.45 -1.07
N GLY A 96 23.37 -11.39 -0.52
CA GLY A 96 23.32 -11.64 0.92
C GLY A 96 22.86 -10.43 1.73
N VAL A 97 22.12 -9.48 1.15
CA VAL A 97 21.73 -8.27 1.88
C VAL A 97 20.82 -8.64 3.05
N PRO A 98 21.19 -8.27 4.30
CA PRO A 98 20.40 -8.61 5.48
C PRO A 98 18.98 -8.04 5.43
N PHE A 99 18.08 -8.71 6.15
CA PHE A 99 16.71 -8.23 6.37
C PHE A 99 16.62 -7.55 7.73
N VAL A 100 16.19 -6.29 7.73
CA VAL A 100 15.88 -5.49 8.91
C VAL A 100 14.47 -5.86 9.35
N ASP A 101 14.39 -6.54 10.49
CA ASP A 101 13.12 -6.92 11.10
C ASP A 101 12.42 -5.73 11.74
N ARG A 102 11.11 -5.59 11.49
CA ARG A 102 10.23 -4.57 12.07
C ARG A 102 9.06 -5.19 12.85
N SER A 103 9.14 -6.48 13.14
CA SER A 103 8.11 -7.21 13.88
C SER A 103 8.04 -6.79 15.35
N GLY A 104 9.06 -6.09 15.87
CA GLY A 104 9.04 -5.47 17.20
C GLY A 104 8.19 -4.20 17.28
N GLU A 105 7.97 -3.51 16.15
CA GLU A 105 7.13 -2.33 16.07
C GLU A 105 5.71 -2.69 15.56
N LEU A 106 5.64 -3.56 14.55
CA LEU A 106 4.42 -4.01 13.88
C LEU A 106 4.25 -5.52 14.02
N PHE A 107 3.39 -5.94 14.95
CA PHE A 107 3.33 -7.34 15.38
C PHE A 107 2.67 -8.30 14.39
N ASN A 108 1.88 -7.79 13.45
CA ASN A 108 1.11 -8.63 12.54
C ASN A 108 2.04 -9.40 11.60
N ASP A 109 1.80 -10.70 11.47
CA ASP A 109 2.63 -11.66 10.74
C ASP A 109 1.79 -12.64 9.90
N ARG A 110 0.45 -12.55 9.98
CA ARG A 110 -0.47 -13.42 9.25
C ARG A 110 -1.65 -12.66 8.68
N ALA A 111 -2.21 -13.23 7.62
CA ALA A 111 -3.51 -12.82 7.11
C ALA A 111 -4.35 -14.01 6.63
N LEU A 112 -5.67 -13.97 6.80
CA LEU A 112 -6.63 -14.83 6.12
C LEU A 112 -7.36 -14.01 5.06
N ALA A 113 -7.03 -14.22 3.78
CA ALA A 113 -7.59 -13.46 2.67
C ALA A 113 -8.66 -14.26 1.91
N VAL A 114 -9.77 -13.62 1.57
CA VAL A 114 -10.89 -14.26 0.87
C VAL A 114 -11.56 -13.30 -0.12
N GLN A 115 -12.13 -13.84 -1.18
CA GLN A 115 -12.92 -13.09 -2.14
C GLN A 115 -14.40 -13.36 -1.92
N VAL A 116 -15.19 -12.30 -1.77
CA VAL A 116 -16.63 -12.39 -1.54
C VAL A 116 -17.34 -11.87 -2.79
N PRO A 117 -18.13 -12.67 -3.51
CA PRO A 117 -18.90 -12.18 -4.66
C PRO A 117 -19.76 -10.97 -4.29
N ALA A 118 -19.81 -9.96 -5.15
CA ALA A 118 -20.70 -8.82 -4.96
C ALA A 118 -22.11 -9.19 -5.47
N ALA A 119 -23.14 -8.88 -4.69
CA ALA A 119 -24.50 -9.05 -5.16
C ALA A 119 -24.79 -8.09 -6.33
N PRO A 120 -25.57 -8.51 -7.34
CA PRO A 120 -25.96 -7.64 -8.45
C PRO A 120 -26.58 -6.32 -7.96
N GLY A 121 -26.08 -5.19 -8.47
CA GLY A 121 -26.56 -3.86 -8.12
C GLY A 121 -26.19 -3.37 -6.71
N SER A 122 -25.43 -4.14 -5.92
CA SER A 122 -25.02 -3.72 -4.57
C SER A 122 -24.20 -2.42 -4.63
N ALA A 123 -24.30 -1.59 -3.58
CA ALA A 123 -23.42 -0.45 -3.43
C ALA A 123 -21.94 -0.87 -3.44
N ILE A 124 -21.06 0.07 -3.81
CA ILE A 124 -19.60 -0.08 -3.71
C ILE A 124 -19.10 1.06 -2.84
N ALA A 125 -18.41 0.72 -1.75
CA ALA A 125 -17.77 1.70 -0.89
C ALA A 125 -16.74 2.55 -1.65
N SER A 126 -16.70 3.86 -1.39
CA SER A 126 -15.70 4.76 -1.99
C SER A 126 -14.29 4.60 -1.41
N GLN A 127 -14.16 3.91 -0.26
CA GLN A 127 -12.93 3.76 0.50
C GLN A 127 -12.64 2.29 0.84
N THR A 128 -11.37 1.98 1.08
CA THR A 128 -10.99 0.77 1.81
C THR A 128 -11.50 0.88 3.24
N THR A 129 -12.15 -0.15 3.76
CA THR A 129 -12.53 -0.21 5.17
C THR A 129 -11.50 -1.04 5.94
N ALA A 130 -10.96 -0.49 7.02
CA ALA A 130 -10.13 -1.19 7.98
C ALA A 130 -10.87 -1.32 9.32
N THR A 131 -11.24 -2.55 9.71
CA THR A 131 -12.01 -2.80 10.94
C THR A 131 -11.17 -3.52 11.98
N ALA A 132 -10.87 -2.85 13.09
CA ALA A 132 -10.09 -3.43 14.19
C ALA A 132 -10.82 -4.61 14.88
N HIS A 133 -10.06 -5.64 15.26
CA HIS A 133 -10.50 -6.73 16.15
C HIS A 133 -9.50 -6.92 17.32
N ALA A 134 -9.64 -7.99 18.09
CA ALA A 134 -8.89 -8.18 19.34
C ALA A 134 -7.35 -8.29 19.18
N ALA A 135 -6.85 -8.60 17.97
CA ALA A 135 -5.44 -8.92 17.72
C ALA A 135 -4.94 -8.49 16.33
N GLY A 136 -5.53 -7.43 15.77
CA GLY A 136 -5.28 -6.98 14.41
C GLY A 136 -6.47 -6.24 13.80
N TRP A 137 -6.65 -6.36 12.49
CA TRP A 137 -7.69 -5.66 11.74
C TRP A 137 -8.11 -6.42 10.47
N ILE A 138 -9.29 -6.11 9.95
CA ILE A 138 -9.83 -6.66 8.71
C ILE A 138 -9.84 -5.58 7.63
N TRP A 139 -9.24 -5.85 6.47
CA TRP A 139 -9.45 -5.03 5.27
C TRP A 139 -10.72 -5.48 4.55
N ASP A 140 -11.42 -4.53 3.93
CA ASP A 140 -12.54 -4.77 3.02
C ASP A 140 -12.47 -3.80 1.83
N ILE A 141 -12.21 -4.38 0.65
CA ILE A 141 -11.92 -3.65 -0.59
C ILE A 141 -13.02 -3.97 -1.61
N GLY A 142 -13.86 -2.98 -1.92
CA GLY A 142 -14.94 -3.10 -2.88
C GLY A 142 -14.48 -3.00 -4.34
N LEU A 143 -14.80 -4.01 -5.16
CA LEU A 143 -14.66 -4.00 -6.61
C LEU A 143 -16.06 -4.17 -7.26
N PRO A 144 -16.21 -3.91 -8.57
CA PRO A 144 -17.51 -4.05 -9.24
C PRO A 144 -18.16 -5.42 -9.08
N THR A 145 -17.38 -6.50 -9.12
CA THR A 145 -17.87 -7.88 -9.17
C THR A 145 -17.68 -8.66 -7.86
N ARG A 146 -16.86 -8.16 -6.93
CA ARG A 146 -16.50 -8.85 -5.69
C ARG A 146 -15.94 -7.88 -4.67
N ARG A 147 -15.80 -8.32 -3.43
CA ARG A 147 -14.98 -7.68 -2.40
C ARG A 147 -13.76 -8.53 -2.12
N GLY A 148 -12.62 -7.90 -1.87
CA GLY A 148 -11.46 -8.56 -1.28
C GLY A 148 -11.48 -8.27 0.22
N VAL A 149 -11.65 -9.31 1.04
CA VAL A 149 -11.70 -9.18 2.50
C VAL A 149 -10.55 -9.97 3.09
N GLY A 150 -9.90 -9.45 4.14
CA GLY A 150 -8.90 -10.24 4.83
C GLY A 150 -8.64 -9.82 6.26
N CYS A 151 -8.49 -10.83 7.12
CA CYS A 151 -8.20 -10.67 8.54
C CYS A 151 -6.69 -10.73 8.76
N VAL A 152 -6.08 -9.59 9.10
CA VAL A 152 -4.66 -9.44 9.45
C VAL A 152 -4.50 -9.55 10.96
N TYR A 153 -3.60 -10.40 11.43
CA TYR A 153 -3.44 -10.66 12.85
C TYR A 153 -1.99 -11.00 13.22
N ALA A 154 -1.70 -10.86 14.51
CA ALA A 154 -0.44 -11.28 15.12
C ALA A 154 -0.58 -12.65 15.76
N SER A 155 0.18 -13.64 15.29
CA SER A 155 0.10 -15.03 15.73
C SER A 155 0.48 -15.25 17.19
N ALA A 156 1.18 -14.30 17.80
CA ALA A 156 1.47 -14.28 19.24
C ALA A 156 0.24 -13.95 20.11
N TYR A 157 -0.85 -13.41 19.54
CA TYR A 157 -2.04 -12.94 20.25
C TYR A 157 -3.34 -13.61 19.81
N MET A 158 -3.34 -14.29 18.66
CA MET A 158 -4.51 -14.91 18.07
C MET A 158 -4.12 -16.13 17.22
N THR A 159 -4.79 -17.24 17.45
CA THR A 159 -4.64 -18.47 16.67
C THR A 159 -5.33 -18.36 15.31
N ASP A 160 -4.97 -19.23 14.37
CA ASP A 160 -5.58 -19.26 13.04
C ASP A 160 -7.09 -19.58 13.09
N ASP A 161 -7.54 -20.38 14.06
CA ASP A 161 -8.95 -20.74 14.24
C ASP A 161 -9.75 -19.56 14.80
N GLU A 162 -9.20 -18.81 15.75
CA GLU A 162 -9.80 -17.57 16.24
C GLU A 162 -9.86 -16.50 15.14
N ALA A 163 -8.83 -16.39 14.31
CA ALA A 163 -8.82 -15.49 13.15
C ALA A 163 -9.89 -15.89 12.12
N ARG A 164 -10.10 -17.20 11.91
CA ARG A 164 -11.16 -17.72 11.03
C ARG A 164 -12.54 -17.39 11.56
N ALA A 165 -12.79 -17.60 12.86
CA ALA A 165 -14.04 -17.22 13.50
C ALA A 165 -14.30 -15.71 13.41
N THR A 166 -13.27 -14.90 13.69
CA THR A 166 -13.33 -13.44 13.57
C THR A 166 -13.69 -12.98 12.15
N LEU A 167 -13.10 -13.61 11.13
CA LEU A 167 -13.42 -13.34 9.74
C LEU A 167 -14.85 -13.76 9.38
N ALA A 168 -15.27 -14.96 9.81
CA ALA A 168 -16.64 -15.45 9.57
C ALA A 168 -17.69 -14.53 10.18
N ASP A 169 -17.49 -14.09 11.43
CA ASP A 169 -18.39 -13.16 12.13
C ASP A 169 -18.46 -11.81 11.40
N TYR A 170 -17.34 -11.31 10.91
CA TYR A 170 -17.32 -10.09 10.10
C TYR A 170 -18.12 -10.24 8.81
N LEU A 171 -17.91 -11.33 8.09
CA LEU A 171 -18.59 -11.60 6.82
C LEU A 171 -20.09 -11.82 7.00
N ALA A 172 -20.51 -12.51 8.07
CA ALA A 172 -21.92 -12.68 8.39
C ALA A 172 -22.65 -11.34 8.58
N ARG A 173 -21.95 -10.31 9.10
CA ARG A 173 -22.50 -8.95 9.26
C ARG A 173 -22.44 -8.11 7.99
N THR A 174 -21.37 -8.22 7.19
CA THR A 174 -21.12 -7.30 6.06
C THR A 174 -21.50 -7.87 4.70
N ALA A 175 -21.75 -9.17 4.58
CA ALA A 175 -22.24 -9.83 3.38
C ALA A 175 -23.43 -10.76 3.69
N PRO A 176 -24.56 -10.21 4.16
CA PRO A 176 -25.75 -11.01 4.41
C PRO A 176 -26.18 -11.72 3.12
N GLY A 177 -26.26 -13.05 3.16
CA GLY A 177 -26.62 -13.88 2.00
C GLY A 177 -25.43 -14.40 1.17
N ALA A 178 -24.18 -14.08 1.54
CA ALA A 178 -23.04 -14.83 1.02
C ALA A 178 -23.04 -16.26 1.59
N ASP A 179 -22.79 -17.24 0.73
CA ASP A 179 -22.53 -18.62 1.15
C ASP A 179 -21.14 -18.68 1.80
N LEU A 180 -21.10 -18.58 3.12
CA LEU A 180 -19.85 -18.57 3.89
C LEU A 180 -19.13 -19.91 3.84
N ASP A 181 -19.85 -21.02 3.63
CA ASP A 181 -19.27 -22.37 3.56
C ASP A 181 -18.55 -22.58 2.21
N ALA A 182 -18.99 -21.89 1.16
CA ALA A 182 -18.30 -21.88 -0.13
C ALA A 182 -17.04 -20.99 -0.15
N LEU A 183 -16.82 -20.17 0.89
CA LEU A 183 -15.65 -19.31 0.97
C LEU A 183 -14.44 -20.09 1.49
N ALA A 184 -13.31 -19.98 0.77
CA ALA A 184 -12.05 -20.61 1.15
C ALA A 184 -10.98 -19.56 1.46
N PRO A 185 -10.90 -19.04 2.71
CA PRO A 185 -9.85 -18.11 3.12
C PRO A 185 -8.47 -18.73 2.96
N ARG A 186 -7.59 -18.05 2.22
CA ARG A 186 -6.18 -18.42 2.08
C ARG A 186 -5.37 -17.78 3.19
N ARG A 187 -4.64 -18.61 3.95
CA ARG A 187 -3.66 -18.14 4.92
C ARG A 187 -2.40 -17.63 4.24
N LEU A 188 -1.93 -16.47 4.67
CA LEU A 188 -0.67 -15.85 4.31
C LEU A 188 0.15 -15.68 5.59
N THR A 189 1.45 -15.89 5.48
CA THR A 189 2.42 -15.60 6.54
C THR A 189 3.44 -14.64 5.97
N PHE A 190 3.80 -13.63 6.73
CA PHE A 190 4.75 -12.61 6.34
C PHE A 190 5.59 -12.15 7.52
N ARG A 191 6.67 -11.44 7.22
CA ARG A 191 7.53 -10.79 8.21
C ARG A 191 7.59 -9.32 7.87
N SER A 192 7.19 -8.48 8.83
CA SER A 192 7.24 -7.03 8.68
C SER A 192 8.70 -6.57 8.68
N GLY A 193 9.12 -5.88 7.62
CA GLY A 193 10.47 -5.34 7.51
C GLY A 193 10.94 -5.12 6.08
N HIS A 194 12.22 -4.84 5.93
CA HIS A 194 12.81 -4.47 4.65
C HIS A 194 14.30 -4.86 4.58
N ARG A 195 14.89 -4.83 3.39
CA ARG A 195 16.32 -5.03 3.21
C ARG A 195 17.11 -3.87 3.79
N GLU A 196 18.29 -4.17 4.31
CA GLU A 196 19.20 -3.13 4.81
C GLU A 196 19.66 -2.20 3.67
N ARG A 197 19.84 -2.75 2.47
CA ARG A 197 20.14 -2.02 1.23
C ARG A 197 19.18 -2.47 0.13
N PHE A 198 18.79 -1.55 -0.72
CA PHE A 198 17.86 -1.80 -1.82
C PHE A 198 18.58 -1.85 -3.16
N TRP A 199 19.75 -1.20 -3.27
CA TRP A 199 20.58 -1.22 -4.45
C TRP A 199 22.00 -1.62 -4.10
N VAL A 200 22.45 -2.75 -4.65
CA VAL A 200 23.85 -3.20 -4.54
C VAL A 200 24.40 -3.40 -5.94
N ARG A 201 25.47 -2.68 -6.27
CA ARG A 201 26.14 -2.76 -7.58
C ARG A 201 25.16 -2.49 -8.71
N ASN A 202 24.96 -3.45 -9.61
CA ASN A 202 24.01 -3.38 -10.71
C ASN A 202 22.71 -4.15 -10.45
N CYS A 203 22.37 -4.39 -9.19
CA CYS A 203 21.09 -4.98 -8.79
C CYS A 203 20.30 -4.02 -7.90
N VAL A 204 19.07 -3.71 -8.30
CA VAL A 204 18.12 -2.90 -7.52
C VAL A 204 16.88 -3.73 -7.19
N ALA A 205 16.49 -3.79 -5.93
CA ALA A 205 15.32 -4.50 -5.46
C ALA A 205 14.09 -3.60 -5.46
N ILE A 206 13.01 -4.04 -6.09
CA ILE A 206 11.74 -3.31 -6.16
C ILE A 206 10.58 -4.25 -5.83
N GLY A 207 9.67 -3.77 -4.98
CA GLY A 207 8.54 -4.54 -4.47
C GLY A 207 8.92 -5.49 -3.33
N LEU A 208 8.35 -6.69 -3.31
CA LEU A 208 8.47 -7.60 -2.15
C LEU A 208 9.90 -8.15 -1.91
N SER A 209 10.79 -8.04 -2.89
CA SER A 209 12.22 -8.38 -2.74
C SER A 209 12.95 -7.36 -1.85
N ALA A 210 12.51 -6.10 -1.88
CA ALA A 210 13.01 -5.00 -1.07
C ALA A 210 12.45 -5.02 0.35
N GLY A 211 11.22 -5.49 0.54
CA GLY A 211 10.58 -5.54 1.86
C GLY A 211 9.07 -5.72 1.79
N PHE A 212 8.45 -5.92 2.95
CA PHE A 212 6.99 -5.98 3.07
C PHE A 212 6.54 -5.56 4.47
N LEU A 213 5.41 -4.88 4.52
CA LEU A 213 4.68 -4.52 5.73
C LEU A 213 3.21 -4.83 5.49
N GLU A 214 2.43 -4.91 6.57
CA GLU A 214 0.99 -5.08 6.45
C GLU A 214 0.30 -3.97 5.62
N PRO A 215 -0.80 -4.26 4.92
CA PRO A 215 -1.38 -3.36 3.92
C PRO A 215 -2.33 -2.30 4.51
N LEU A 216 -2.10 -1.81 5.73
CA LEU A 216 -3.03 -0.89 6.42
C LEU A 216 -3.20 0.46 5.70
N GLU A 217 -2.12 0.95 5.08
CA GLU A 217 -2.09 2.24 4.34
C GLU A 217 -1.70 2.06 2.86
N ALA A 218 -1.99 0.88 2.30
CA ALA A 218 -1.78 0.54 0.88
C ALA A 218 -0.40 0.90 0.29
N SER A 219 0.66 0.90 1.10
CA SER A 219 1.99 1.42 0.73
C SER A 219 2.76 0.55 -0.27
N ALA A 220 2.36 -0.71 -0.50
CA ALA A 220 3.12 -1.66 -1.30
C ALA A 220 3.28 -1.24 -2.77
N ILE A 221 2.20 -0.84 -3.44
CA ILE A 221 2.25 -0.39 -4.84
C ILE A 221 2.90 0.99 -4.94
N VAL A 222 2.58 1.90 -4.02
CA VAL A 222 3.21 3.23 -3.96
C VAL A 222 4.73 3.11 -3.85
N LEU A 223 5.25 2.20 -3.04
CA LEU A 223 6.68 1.94 -2.95
C LEU A 223 7.28 1.43 -4.26
N VAL A 224 6.56 0.59 -5.02
CA VAL A 224 7.00 0.17 -6.37
C VAL A 224 7.07 1.38 -7.30
N GLU A 225 6.03 2.21 -7.34
CA GLU A 225 5.97 3.40 -8.20
C GLU A 225 7.09 4.38 -7.86
N LEU A 226 7.22 4.75 -6.59
CA LEU A 226 8.26 5.64 -6.09
C LEU A 226 9.69 5.10 -6.32
N SER A 227 9.87 3.76 -6.29
CA SER A 227 11.16 3.13 -6.59
C SER A 227 11.51 3.25 -8.07
N LEU A 228 10.53 3.02 -8.94
CA LEU A 228 10.71 3.19 -10.38
C LEU A 228 10.97 4.66 -10.74
N GLU A 229 10.24 5.61 -10.15
CA GLU A 229 10.49 7.04 -10.35
C GLU A 229 11.91 7.45 -9.92
N ALA A 230 12.34 7.03 -8.73
CA ALA A 230 13.69 7.32 -8.23
C ALA A 230 14.78 6.66 -9.09
N LEU A 231 14.55 5.43 -9.56
CA LEU A 231 15.45 4.73 -10.48
C LEU A 231 15.54 5.46 -11.83
N LEU A 232 14.42 5.91 -12.39
CA LEU A 232 14.38 6.59 -13.69
C LEU A 232 14.96 8.01 -13.62
N ALA A 233 14.66 8.76 -12.57
CA ALA A 233 15.24 10.09 -12.34
C ALA A 233 16.75 10.02 -12.08
N GLY A 234 17.22 8.92 -11.50
CA GLY A 234 18.61 8.63 -11.21
C GLY A 234 19.18 7.49 -12.07
N PHE A 235 18.74 7.33 -13.32
CA PHE A 235 19.16 6.19 -14.13
C PHE A 235 20.67 6.27 -14.45
N PRO A 236 21.47 5.25 -14.14
CA PRO A 236 22.92 5.34 -14.24
C PRO A 236 23.36 5.32 -15.72
N ALA A 237 24.05 6.38 -16.15
CA ALA A 237 24.61 6.45 -17.50
C ALA A 237 25.88 5.58 -17.65
N THR A 238 26.57 5.30 -16.56
CA THR A 238 27.79 4.48 -16.52
C THR A 238 27.81 3.61 -15.27
N ARG A 239 28.60 2.54 -15.31
CA ARG A 239 28.84 1.69 -14.15
C ARG A 239 29.51 2.43 -12.98
N ASP A 240 30.40 3.37 -13.28
CA ASP A 240 31.12 4.18 -12.29
C ASP A 240 30.15 5.05 -11.45
N ALA A 241 29.17 5.68 -12.11
CA ALA A 241 28.16 6.47 -11.41
C ALA A 241 27.18 5.63 -10.58
N MET A 242 27.05 4.34 -10.89
CA MET A 242 26.00 3.47 -10.34
C MET A 242 26.09 3.35 -8.81
N ASP A 243 27.29 3.28 -8.24
CA ASP A 243 27.45 3.19 -6.78
C ASP A 243 27.01 4.48 -6.08
N VAL A 244 27.12 5.63 -6.75
CA VAL A 244 26.62 6.91 -6.24
C VAL A 244 25.09 6.91 -6.25
N HIS A 245 24.48 6.44 -7.35
CA HIS A 245 23.03 6.30 -7.45
C HIS A 245 22.48 5.32 -6.42
N ALA A 246 23.14 4.17 -6.22
CA ALA A 246 22.78 3.18 -5.21
C ALA A 246 22.77 3.78 -3.80
N ARG A 247 23.79 4.54 -3.40
CA ARG A 247 23.82 5.21 -2.09
C ARG A 247 22.69 6.21 -1.90
N ARG A 248 22.37 7.01 -2.92
CA ARG A 248 21.26 7.98 -2.87
C ARG A 248 19.90 7.28 -2.77
N PHE A 249 19.73 6.21 -3.55
CA PHE A 249 18.53 5.37 -3.51
C PHE A 249 18.37 4.75 -2.12
N ASP A 250 19.42 4.14 -1.58
CA ASP A 250 19.41 3.53 -0.25
C ASP A 250 19.07 4.53 0.86
N GLN A 251 19.64 5.73 0.82
CA GLN A 251 19.33 6.80 1.78
C GLN A 251 17.85 7.20 1.72
N LEU A 252 17.32 7.44 0.52
CA LEU A 252 15.93 7.83 0.34
C LEU A 252 14.96 6.72 0.75
N PHE A 253 15.23 5.47 0.37
CA PHE A 253 14.32 4.38 0.68
C PHE A 253 14.40 3.93 2.13
N ARG A 254 15.56 4.00 2.79
CA ARG A 254 15.64 3.82 4.25
C ARG A 254 14.73 4.83 4.96
N TYR A 255 14.82 6.10 4.59
CA TYR A 255 13.95 7.14 5.12
C TYR A 255 12.46 6.82 4.90
N ARG A 256 12.06 6.45 3.68
CA ARG A 256 10.67 6.13 3.35
C ARG A 256 10.15 4.91 4.12
N TRP A 257 10.94 3.84 4.22
CA TRP A 257 10.55 2.65 5.00
C TRP A 257 10.39 2.97 6.49
N ASP A 258 11.30 3.75 7.08
CA ASP A 258 11.17 4.20 8.47
C ASP A 258 9.89 5.03 8.68
N ARG A 259 9.57 5.95 7.75
CA ARG A 259 8.33 6.74 7.80
C ARG A 259 7.08 5.89 7.68
N ILE A 260 7.08 4.83 6.86
CA ILE A 260 5.94 3.91 6.78
C ILE A 260 5.77 3.15 8.10
N VAL A 261 6.84 2.61 8.69
CA VAL A 261 6.78 1.90 9.97
C VAL A 261 6.20 2.80 11.06
N GLU A 262 6.68 4.05 11.15
CA GLU A 262 6.18 5.03 12.11
C GLU A 262 4.72 5.39 11.87
N PHE A 263 4.32 5.63 10.62
CA PHE A 263 2.96 6.01 10.29
C PHE A 263 1.98 4.85 10.55
N LEU A 264 2.35 3.61 10.22
CA LEU A 264 1.60 2.41 10.60
C LEU A 264 1.51 2.29 12.12
N LYS A 265 2.64 2.42 12.83
CA LYS A 265 2.67 2.32 14.29
C LYS A 265 1.79 3.36 14.98
N LEU A 266 1.66 4.57 14.42
CA LEU A 266 0.79 5.63 14.93
C LEU A 266 -0.65 5.14 15.12
N HIS A 267 -1.18 4.36 14.17
CA HIS A 267 -2.53 3.79 14.23
C HIS A 267 -2.72 2.87 15.45
N TYR A 268 -1.67 2.16 15.85
CA TYR A 268 -1.76 1.24 16.99
C TYR A 268 -1.55 1.94 18.32
N VAL A 269 -0.61 2.89 18.38
CA VAL A 269 -0.23 3.58 19.63
C VAL A 269 -1.36 4.48 20.14
N LEU A 270 -2.14 5.07 19.24
CA LEU A 270 -3.24 5.95 19.61
C LEU A 270 -4.52 5.22 20.03
N SER A 271 -4.62 3.91 19.76
CA SER A 271 -5.81 3.12 20.10
C SER A 271 -6.01 3.06 21.62
N GLU A 272 -7.24 3.20 22.09
CA GLU A 272 -7.62 3.04 23.51
C GLU A 272 -8.07 1.61 23.87
N ARG A 273 -8.06 0.70 22.88
CA ARG A 273 -8.48 -0.69 23.05
C ARG A 273 -7.68 -1.42 24.13
N ILE A 274 -8.34 -2.30 24.87
CA ILE A 274 -7.81 -2.87 26.12
C ILE A 274 -7.27 -4.30 25.98
N GLU A 275 -7.48 -4.96 24.85
CA GLU A 275 -7.01 -6.33 24.64
C GLU A 275 -5.46 -6.38 24.67
N PRO A 276 -4.86 -7.53 25.04
CA PRO A 276 -3.41 -7.65 25.23
C PRO A 276 -2.58 -7.14 24.05
N TYR A 277 -3.00 -7.42 22.82
CA TYR A 277 -2.38 -6.94 21.57
C TYR A 277 -2.29 -5.41 21.53
N TRP A 278 -3.41 -4.73 21.78
CA TRP A 278 -3.48 -3.26 21.73
C TRP A 278 -2.69 -2.62 22.87
N ARG A 279 -2.71 -3.22 24.07
CA ARG A 279 -1.86 -2.78 25.19
C ARG A 279 -0.38 -2.92 24.86
N ALA A 280 0.03 -4.03 24.29
CA ALA A 280 1.42 -4.26 23.91
C ALA A 280 1.91 -3.26 22.85
N HIS A 281 1.05 -2.84 21.91
CA HIS A 281 1.43 -1.84 20.91
C HIS A 281 1.73 -0.45 21.53
N ARG A 282 1.26 -0.18 22.75
CA ARG A 282 1.52 1.06 23.50
C ARG A 282 2.72 0.97 24.43
N ASP A 283 3.39 -0.19 24.52
CA ASP A 283 4.65 -0.30 25.25
C ASP A 283 5.72 0.61 24.58
N PRO A 284 6.33 1.57 25.31
CA PRO A 284 7.37 2.43 24.78
C PRO A 284 8.53 1.71 24.09
N ALA A 285 8.84 0.46 24.50
CA ALA A 285 9.89 -0.35 23.88
C ALA A 285 9.59 -0.75 22.42
N THR A 286 8.31 -0.67 22.02
CA THR A 286 7.84 -1.07 20.68
C THR A 286 7.58 0.14 19.77
N ILE A 287 7.79 1.36 20.27
CA ILE A 287 7.52 2.61 19.54
C ILE A 287 8.85 3.13 18.98
N PRO A 288 8.95 3.38 17.66
CA PRO A 288 10.14 4.01 17.09
C PRO A 288 10.50 5.30 17.85
N PRO A 289 11.78 5.53 18.22
CA PRO A 289 12.17 6.67 19.06
C PRO A 289 11.71 8.02 18.51
N ARG A 290 11.82 8.20 17.20
CA ARG A 290 11.38 9.43 16.55
C ARG A 290 9.85 9.60 16.60
N LEU A 291 9.07 8.55 16.42
CA LEU A 291 7.62 8.62 16.60
C LEU A 291 7.26 8.99 18.04
N ALA A 292 7.99 8.47 19.03
CA ALA A 292 7.79 8.84 20.43
C ALA A 292 8.08 10.34 20.68
N ASP A 293 9.13 10.89 20.06
CA ASP A 293 9.41 12.33 20.13
C ASP A 293 8.33 13.15 19.45
N GLN A 294 7.88 12.74 18.27
CA GLN A 294 6.80 13.40 17.54
C GLN A 294 5.49 13.39 18.31
N LEU A 295 5.12 12.28 18.96
CA LEU A 295 3.96 12.22 19.84
C LEU A 295 4.05 13.15 21.06
N ARG A 296 5.25 13.52 21.51
CA ARG A 296 5.43 14.54 22.56
C ARG A 296 5.20 15.94 21.99
N VAL A 297 5.81 16.24 20.85
CA VAL A 297 5.65 17.52 20.14
C VAL A 297 4.18 17.74 19.77
N TRP A 298 3.49 16.69 19.30
CA TRP A 298 2.14 16.79 18.79
C TRP A 298 1.04 17.03 19.83
N ARG A 299 1.39 16.98 21.12
CA ARG A 299 0.51 17.42 22.21
C ARG A 299 0.28 18.92 22.20
N ASP A 300 1.31 19.67 21.78
CA ASP A 300 1.33 21.14 21.87
C ASP A 300 1.31 21.80 20.49
N GLN A 301 1.54 21.05 19.41
CA GLN A 301 1.66 21.56 18.04
C GLN A 301 1.07 20.56 17.03
N PRO A 302 0.33 20.97 15.99
CA PRO A 302 -0.16 20.02 15.01
C PRO A 302 1.01 19.46 14.17
N PRO A 303 0.93 18.20 13.67
CA PRO A 303 1.87 17.70 12.67
C PRO A 303 1.99 18.69 11.51
N SER A 304 3.21 18.99 11.07
CA SER A 304 3.47 20.00 10.06
C SER A 304 4.58 19.59 9.09
N THR A 305 4.80 20.39 8.05
CA THR A 305 5.92 20.17 7.11
C THR A 305 7.30 20.34 7.76
N LEU A 306 7.39 20.95 8.94
CA LEU A 306 8.65 21.01 9.69
C LEU A 306 9.07 19.64 10.23
N ASP A 307 8.10 18.75 10.44
CA ASP A 307 8.36 17.39 10.90
C ASP A 307 8.82 16.49 9.75
N LEU A 308 8.52 16.86 8.50
CA LEU A 308 8.65 16.04 7.31
C LEU A 308 9.48 16.79 6.24
N PRO A 309 10.82 16.69 6.28
CA PRO A 309 11.70 17.59 5.56
C PRO A 309 11.88 17.26 4.07
N HIS A 310 11.39 16.12 3.57
CA HIS A 310 11.50 15.82 2.15
C HIS A 310 10.42 16.54 1.35
N ALA A 311 10.74 16.94 0.12
CA ALA A 311 9.77 17.57 -0.78
C ALA A 311 8.64 16.58 -1.14
N ASP A 312 9.02 15.32 -1.42
CA ASP A 312 8.11 14.25 -1.83
C ASP A 312 8.02 13.19 -0.72
N GLU A 313 7.26 13.54 0.32
CA GLU A 313 6.93 12.65 1.43
C GLU A 313 5.98 11.55 0.99
N ILE A 314 6.20 10.34 1.50
CA ILE A 314 5.28 9.21 1.29
C ILE A 314 3.93 9.47 1.96
N PHE A 315 3.93 10.12 3.12
CA PHE A 315 2.74 10.57 3.82
C PHE A 315 2.90 12.05 4.18
N PRO A 316 2.08 12.95 3.63
CA PRO A 316 2.16 14.37 3.99
C PRO A 316 1.69 14.60 5.43
N ALA A 317 2.01 15.77 5.99
CA ALA A 317 1.59 16.16 7.35
C ALA A 317 0.07 16.02 7.58
N ALA A 318 -0.73 16.27 6.54
CA ALA A 318 -2.18 16.08 6.59
C ALA A 318 -2.58 14.63 6.92
N SER A 319 -1.85 13.62 6.43
CA SER A 319 -2.11 12.21 6.77
C SER A 319 -1.92 11.94 8.26
N TYR A 320 -0.85 12.48 8.86
CA TYR A 320 -0.63 12.40 10.31
C TYR A 320 -1.74 13.10 11.10
N GLN A 321 -2.22 14.26 10.64
CA GLN A 321 -3.34 14.96 11.25
C GLN A 321 -4.64 14.13 11.19
N TYR A 322 -4.95 13.51 10.04
CA TYR A 322 -6.14 12.68 9.89
C TYR A 322 -6.14 11.49 10.86
N VAL A 323 -5.02 10.78 10.98
CA VAL A 323 -4.90 9.65 11.91
C VAL A 323 -4.93 10.15 13.35
N LEU A 324 -4.10 11.13 13.70
CA LEU A 324 -3.97 11.62 15.07
C LEU A 324 -5.32 12.10 15.63
N TYR A 325 -6.00 12.99 14.92
CA TYR A 325 -7.27 13.56 15.37
C TYR A 325 -8.45 12.62 15.13
N GLY A 326 -8.42 11.81 14.06
CA GLY A 326 -9.43 10.79 13.81
C GLY A 326 -9.45 9.69 14.87
N MET A 327 -8.30 9.43 15.50
CA MET A 327 -8.17 8.50 16.63
C MET A 327 -8.39 9.15 17.99
N GLY A 328 -8.89 10.39 18.04
CA GLY A 328 -9.34 11.03 19.28
C GLY A 328 -8.27 11.79 20.07
N ALA A 329 -7.06 11.98 19.53
CA ALA A 329 -6.09 12.85 20.18
C ALA A 329 -6.63 14.29 20.26
N ALA A 330 -6.45 14.92 21.42
CA ALA A 330 -6.89 16.30 21.60
C ALA A 330 -6.10 17.23 20.66
N PRO A 331 -6.77 18.13 19.91
CA PRO A 331 -6.07 19.15 19.17
C PRO A 331 -5.32 20.08 20.15
N PRO A 332 -4.13 20.58 19.78
CA PRO A 332 -3.39 21.51 20.62
C PRO A 332 -4.20 22.79 20.86
N PRO A 333 -3.92 23.55 21.93
CA PRO A 333 -4.65 24.76 22.27
C PRO A 333 -4.76 25.70 21.06
N ALA A 334 -6.00 26.05 20.70
CA ALA A 334 -6.27 26.85 19.53
C ALA A 334 -5.67 28.25 19.68
N ARG A 335 -4.83 28.65 18.71
CA ARG A 335 -4.59 30.07 18.46
C ARG A 335 -5.87 30.67 17.85
N PRO A 336 -6.19 31.96 18.09
CA PRO A 336 -7.35 32.59 17.48
C PRO A 336 -7.37 32.32 15.98
N ALA A 337 -8.42 31.64 15.50
CA ALA A 337 -8.53 31.28 14.11
C ALA A 337 -8.64 32.56 13.27
N PRO A 338 -7.76 32.78 12.29
CA PRO A 338 -7.92 33.89 11.36
C PRO A 338 -9.29 33.78 10.68
N GLY A 339 -9.96 34.90 10.39
CA GLY A 339 -11.27 34.88 9.70
C GLY A 339 -11.27 34.07 8.39
N ALA A 340 -10.12 33.97 7.73
CA ALA A 340 -9.90 33.12 6.56
C ALA A 340 -10.14 31.62 6.82
N ALA A 341 -9.80 31.11 8.01
CA ALA A 341 -10.00 29.70 8.35
C ALA A 341 -11.50 29.37 8.49
N VAL A 342 -12.29 30.27 9.10
CA VAL A 342 -13.75 30.11 9.21
C VAL A 342 -14.40 30.11 7.83
N ALA A 343 -13.98 31.02 6.94
CA ALA A 343 -14.46 31.06 5.56
C ALA A 343 -14.10 29.77 4.79
N ALA A 344 -12.90 29.24 4.97
CA ALA A 344 -12.47 28.00 4.34
C ALA A 344 -13.33 26.79 4.75
N VAL A 345 -13.67 26.67 6.04
CA VAL A 345 -14.57 25.60 6.52
C VAL A 345 -15.95 25.71 5.89
N ALA A 346 -16.52 26.93 5.82
CA ALA A 346 -17.81 27.15 5.16
C ALA A 346 -17.77 26.79 3.66
N GLN A 347 -16.65 27.06 2.98
CA GLN A 347 -16.45 26.64 1.59
C GLN A 347 -16.38 25.12 1.44
N VAL A 348 -15.76 24.41 2.38
CA VAL A 348 -15.73 22.93 2.40
C VAL A 348 -17.15 22.38 2.50
N ASP A 349 -17.99 22.90 3.39
CA ASP A 349 -19.38 22.47 3.54
C ASP A 349 -20.21 22.74 2.29
N GLN A 350 -20.06 23.91 1.67
CA GLN A 350 -20.73 24.25 0.43
C GLN A 350 -20.30 23.30 -0.70
N ARG A 351 -19.00 23.05 -0.84
CA ARG A 351 -18.46 22.11 -1.83
C ARG A 351 -18.96 20.70 -1.58
N ALA A 352 -19.01 20.24 -0.33
CA ALA A 352 -19.52 18.93 0.04
C ALA A 352 -20.98 18.74 -0.39
N ARG A 353 -21.86 19.73 -0.14
CA ARG A 353 -23.26 19.69 -0.60
C ARG A 353 -23.37 19.63 -2.12
N ALA A 354 -22.59 20.44 -2.84
CA ALA A 354 -22.59 20.44 -4.30
C ALA A 354 -22.13 19.10 -4.88
N LEU A 355 -21.09 18.50 -4.30
CA LEU A 355 -20.58 17.19 -4.71
C LEU A 355 -21.59 16.07 -4.45
N VAL A 356 -22.23 16.06 -3.28
CA VAL A 356 -23.26 15.06 -2.95
C VAL A 356 -24.46 15.13 -3.91
N ALA A 357 -24.85 16.34 -4.31
CA ALA A 357 -25.94 16.52 -5.26
C ALA A 357 -25.56 16.16 -6.72
N GLY A 358 -24.28 16.29 -7.09
CA GLY A 358 -23.83 16.20 -8.48
C GLY A 358 -23.10 14.92 -8.88
N LEU A 359 -22.57 14.15 -7.92
CA LEU A 359 -21.81 12.94 -8.23
C LEU A 359 -22.70 11.69 -8.28
N PRO A 360 -22.47 10.77 -9.24
CA PRO A 360 -23.15 9.49 -9.26
C PRO A 360 -22.60 8.57 -8.16
N THR A 361 -23.35 7.54 -7.79
CA THR A 361 -22.82 6.44 -6.97
C THR A 361 -21.70 5.70 -7.72
N ASN A 362 -20.76 5.10 -6.98
CA ASN A 362 -19.70 4.27 -7.55
C ASN A 362 -20.27 3.18 -8.48
N ARG A 363 -21.35 2.51 -8.04
CA ARG A 363 -22.04 1.48 -8.81
C ARG A 363 -22.55 2.02 -10.14
N ALA A 364 -23.33 3.10 -10.11
CA ALA A 364 -23.92 3.68 -11.31
C ALA A 364 -22.84 4.17 -12.29
N TYR A 365 -21.76 4.75 -11.77
CA TYR A 365 -20.62 5.21 -12.57
C TYR A 365 -19.91 4.05 -13.28
N LEU A 366 -19.54 3.00 -12.55
CA LEU A 366 -18.80 1.86 -13.10
C LEU A 366 -19.66 1.02 -14.06
N ASP A 367 -20.95 0.86 -13.79
CA ASP A 367 -21.88 0.17 -14.68
C ASP A 367 -22.05 0.95 -16.00
N ALA A 368 -22.04 2.29 -15.95
CA ALA A 368 -22.07 3.12 -17.16
C ALA A 368 -20.78 2.97 -18.00
N LEU A 369 -19.60 2.98 -17.35
CA LEU A 369 -18.33 2.74 -18.04
C LEU A 369 -18.27 1.36 -18.69
N ALA A 370 -18.75 0.32 -18.01
CA ALA A 370 -18.76 -1.03 -18.55
C ALA A 370 -19.61 -1.15 -19.82
N ARG A 371 -20.77 -0.48 -19.88
CA ARG A 371 -21.63 -0.46 -21.07
C ARG A 371 -20.98 0.26 -22.25
N ASP A 372 -20.28 1.35 -22.00
CA ASP A 372 -19.56 2.09 -23.04
C ASP A 372 -18.44 1.26 -23.66
N HIS A 373 -17.69 0.56 -22.81
CA HIS A 373 -16.60 -0.30 -23.27
C HIS A 373 -17.12 -1.46 -24.12
N ALA A 374 -18.19 -2.13 -23.67
CA ALA A 374 -18.84 -3.19 -24.45
C ALA A 374 -19.38 -2.68 -25.80
N SER A 375 -19.86 -1.42 -25.84
CA SER A 375 -20.32 -0.79 -27.08
C SER A 375 -19.16 -0.50 -28.03
N LEU A 376 -18.03 -0.02 -27.51
CA LEU A 376 -16.81 0.22 -28.30
C LEU A 376 -16.25 -1.08 -28.88
N GLU A 377 -16.19 -2.17 -28.09
CA GLU A 377 -15.77 -3.50 -28.56
C GLU A 377 -16.71 -4.10 -29.60
N ALA A 378 -18.03 -3.83 -29.50
CA ALA A 378 -18.99 -4.30 -30.51
C ALA A 378 -18.90 -3.54 -31.83
N THR A 379 -18.30 -2.34 -31.83
CA THR A 379 -18.15 -1.48 -33.02
C THR A 379 -16.74 -1.48 -33.64
N ALA A 380 -15.77 -2.13 -32.98
CA ALA A 380 -14.38 -2.28 -33.42
C ALA A 380 -14.14 -3.69 -33.98
#